data_AF-A0A1J6JW08-F1
#
_entry.id   AF-A0A1J6JW08-F1
#
_cell.length_a   1.000
_cell.length_b   1.000
_cell.length_c   1.000
_cell.angle_alpha   90.00
_cell.angle_beta   90.00
_cell.angle_gamma   90.00
#
_symmetry.space_group_name_H-M   'P 1'
#
loop_
_entity.id
_entity.type
_entity.pdbx_description
1 polymer ?
#
loop_
_entity_poly.entity_id
_entity_poly.type
_entity_poly.pdbx_seq_one_letter_code
_entity_poly.pdbx_strand_id
1 'polypeptide(L)'
;MRLNAIGHPVVSLQDKSQVSNESIGGPTSKVKSSSKAPYLPHDESLKRQTLNEITRVPPMTNTVVSIFEGKSIVFNRKKEFNLGFWEDICNRLSTTRVELLSSYREQVTEIFEDMKKENILELSPLECLLDSLFELATSYDQERSNFDDKTSQDEKLELISKAKESLESFKLEASEKVKKFFSSEKKLKRVVKKSQTLQQERENLEGVIEAAQKEVEEIQAKVSVVETEVSSYDNVNLLTDEDSANLEEKKKNLETSCQELINYKFRLD
;
A
#
# COMPACT_ATOMS: atom_id res chain seq x y z
N MET A 1 -52.73 0.46 13.24
CA MET A 1 -51.73 1.49 12.91
C MET A 1 -51.91 2.65 13.87
N ARG A 2 -50.98 2.88 14.80
CA ARG A 2 -50.98 4.03 15.71
C ARG A 2 -49.65 4.76 15.54
N LEU A 3 -49.72 6.04 15.19
CA LEU A 3 -48.58 6.93 14.94
C LEU A 3 -48.57 8.02 16.02
N ASN A 4 -47.39 8.41 16.47
CA ASN A 4 -47.17 9.52 17.40
C ASN A 4 -46.73 10.75 16.59
N ALA A 5 -46.97 11.96 17.11
CA ALA A 5 -46.96 13.23 16.36
C ALA A 5 -45.61 13.75 15.82
N ILE A 6 -44.53 12.96 15.83
CA ILE A 6 -43.26 13.28 15.16
C ILE A 6 -42.77 11.98 14.55
N GLY A 7 -42.90 11.87 13.22
CA GLY A 7 -42.86 10.61 12.47
C GLY A 7 -41.51 9.89 12.43
N HIS A 8 -41.19 9.14 13.49
CA HIS A 8 -40.16 8.10 13.50
C HIS A 8 -40.72 6.78 14.07
N PRO A 9 -40.34 5.62 13.50
CA PRO A 9 -40.81 4.32 13.96
C PRO A 9 -40.21 3.96 15.32
N VAL A 10 -41.08 3.58 16.26
CA VAL A 10 -40.75 2.95 17.55
C VAL A 10 -40.44 1.48 17.29
N VAL A 11 -39.19 1.06 17.53
CA VAL A 11 -38.83 -0.36 17.61
C VAL A 11 -38.34 -0.66 19.03
N SER A 12 -38.92 -1.73 19.55
CA SER A 12 -38.91 -2.19 20.93
C SER A 12 -37.66 -3.01 21.29
N LEU A 13 -37.36 -3.04 22.58
CA LEU A 13 -36.22 -3.68 23.26
C LEU A 13 -36.55 -5.14 23.62
N GLN A 14 -35.64 -6.09 23.34
CA GLN A 14 -35.48 -7.42 23.97
C GLN A 14 -34.12 -8.01 23.52
N ASP A 15 -33.12 -8.18 24.39
CA ASP A 15 -32.90 -9.25 25.39
C ASP A 15 -32.07 -10.42 24.83
N LYS A 16 -30.78 -10.54 25.21
CA LYS A 16 -30.20 -11.75 25.85
C LYS A 16 -28.71 -11.63 26.19
N SER A 17 -28.45 -11.92 27.47
CA SER A 17 -27.18 -12.31 28.07
C SER A 17 -26.78 -13.73 27.66
N GLN A 18 -25.48 -13.99 27.49
CA GLN A 18 -24.92 -15.31 27.78
C GLN A 18 -23.46 -15.24 28.26
N VAL A 19 -23.30 -15.73 29.49
CA VAL A 19 -22.07 -16.08 30.23
C VAL A 19 -21.55 -17.43 29.73
N SER A 20 -20.23 -17.65 29.75
CA SER A 20 -19.63 -18.95 30.11
C SER A 20 -18.17 -18.79 30.54
N ASN A 21 -17.93 -19.13 31.81
CA ASN A 21 -16.65 -19.44 32.44
C ASN A 21 -16.38 -20.94 32.31
N GLU A 22 -15.09 -21.33 32.20
CA GLU A 22 -14.45 -22.54 32.79
C GLU A 22 -13.07 -22.72 32.10
N SER A 23 -11.98 -23.21 32.70
CA SER A 23 -11.68 -23.78 34.02
C SER A 23 -10.17 -24.13 34.09
N ILE A 24 -9.62 -24.21 35.31
CA ILE A 24 -8.51 -25.09 35.78
C ILE A 24 -7.08 -24.84 35.23
N GLY A 25 -6.01 -24.74 36.01
CA GLY A 25 -5.85 -24.98 37.45
C GLY A 25 -4.43 -24.67 37.95
N GLY A 26 -4.31 -24.47 39.26
CA GLY A 26 -3.07 -24.68 40.00
C GLY A 26 -2.85 -26.18 40.28
N PRO A 27 -1.69 -26.57 40.83
CA PRO A 27 -1.64 -26.62 42.29
C PRO A 27 -0.29 -26.22 42.91
N THR A 28 -0.39 -26.00 44.22
CA THR A 28 0.64 -25.73 45.22
C THR A 28 1.44 -26.99 45.61
N SER A 29 2.67 -26.83 46.09
CA SER A 29 3.17 -27.65 47.22
C SER A 29 4.35 -26.99 47.95
N LYS A 30 4.20 -26.85 49.27
CA LYS A 30 5.29 -26.78 50.25
C LYS A 30 5.74 -28.22 50.52
N VAL A 31 7.02 -28.48 50.81
CA VAL A 31 7.49 -29.33 51.94
C VAL A 31 8.99 -29.08 52.18
N LYS A 32 9.36 -29.18 53.46
CA LYS A 32 10.63 -28.93 54.14
C LYS A 32 11.27 -30.29 54.51
N SER A 33 12.61 -30.35 54.64
CA SER A 33 13.40 -31.14 55.62
C SER A 33 14.54 -32.04 55.08
N SER A 34 15.77 -31.67 55.46
CA SER A 34 16.82 -32.40 56.21
C SER A 34 17.03 -33.92 56.04
N SER A 35 18.30 -34.32 55.80
CA SER A 35 19.17 -35.21 56.65
C SER A 35 20.34 -35.76 55.80
N LYS A 36 21.61 -35.56 56.19
CA LYS A 36 22.49 -36.37 57.07
C LYS A 36 23.32 -37.43 56.30
N ALA A 37 24.64 -37.38 56.53
CA ALA A 37 25.72 -38.16 55.90
C ALA A 37 25.73 -39.66 56.28
N PRO A 38 26.50 -40.50 55.55
CA PRO A 38 26.93 -41.81 56.04
C PRO A 38 28.46 -41.98 56.16
N TYR A 39 28.84 -42.68 57.24
CA TYR A 39 30.13 -43.32 57.53
C TYR A 39 30.25 -44.69 56.86
N LEU A 40 31.46 -45.24 56.74
CA LEU A 40 31.89 -46.67 56.85
C LEU A 40 33.37 -46.81 56.35
N PRO A 41 34.11 -47.92 56.60
CA PRO A 41 34.36 -48.63 57.85
C PRO A 41 35.84 -49.03 58.10
N HIS A 42 36.06 -49.57 59.30
CA HIS A 42 37.22 -50.35 59.78
C HIS A 42 37.25 -51.78 59.17
N ASP A 43 38.42 -52.38 59.03
CA ASP A 43 38.58 -53.84 59.06
C ASP A 43 39.88 -54.27 59.76
N GLU A 44 39.77 -55.35 60.54
CA GLU A 44 40.80 -55.99 61.35
C GLU A 44 41.39 -57.19 60.60
N SER A 45 42.67 -57.52 60.83
CA SER A 45 43.04 -58.93 61.03
C SER A 45 44.41 -59.10 61.68
N LEU A 46 44.39 -59.87 62.75
CA LEU A 46 45.49 -60.29 63.60
C LEU A 46 45.81 -61.76 63.30
N LYS A 47 47.08 -62.17 63.19
CA LYS A 47 47.54 -63.53 63.58
C LYS A 47 49.09 -63.64 63.60
N ARG A 48 49.60 -63.77 64.83
CA ARG A 48 50.58 -64.74 65.41
C ARG A 48 51.73 -65.28 64.53
N GLN A 49 52.94 -65.63 65.01
CA GLN A 49 53.70 -65.55 66.27
C GLN A 49 54.94 -66.42 66.02
N THR A 50 56.17 -65.95 66.27
CA THR A 50 57.24 -66.80 66.86
C THR A 50 58.43 -65.94 67.32
N LEU A 51 58.72 -66.12 68.60
CA LEU A 51 59.85 -65.63 69.38
C LEU A 51 61.08 -66.50 69.07
N ASN A 52 62.22 -65.89 68.78
CA ASN A 52 63.53 -66.36 69.24
C ASN A 52 64.56 -65.23 69.15
N GLU A 53 65.17 -65.01 70.31
CA GLU A 53 66.10 -63.99 70.75
C GLU A 53 67.48 -64.16 70.10
N ILE A 54 68.10 -63.06 69.64
CA ILE A 54 69.54 -62.75 69.69
C ILE A 54 69.75 -61.36 69.05
N THR A 55 70.33 -60.47 69.83
CA THR A 55 70.71 -59.08 69.59
C THR A 55 71.25 -58.80 68.18
N ARG A 56 70.46 -58.11 67.35
CA ARG A 56 70.94 -57.37 66.16
C ARG A 56 70.03 -56.17 65.94
N VAL A 57 70.56 -54.98 66.19
CA VAL A 57 69.90 -53.71 65.88
C VAL A 57 69.58 -53.70 64.37
N PRO A 58 68.31 -53.58 63.95
CA PRO A 58 67.97 -53.50 62.53
C PRO A 58 68.37 -52.13 61.97
N PRO A 59 68.73 -52.02 60.68
CA PRO A 59 68.95 -50.72 60.06
C PRO A 59 67.64 -49.95 60.06
N MET A 60 67.70 -48.72 60.57
CA MET A 60 66.60 -47.77 60.63
C MET A 60 66.03 -47.61 59.22
N THR A 61 64.85 -48.16 58.99
CA THR A 61 64.08 -47.96 57.77
C THR A 61 63.79 -46.47 57.66
N ASN A 62 64.23 -45.84 56.57
CA ASN A 62 63.86 -44.47 56.22
C ASN A 62 62.33 -44.40 56.07
N THR A 63 61.64 -44.06 57.16
CA THR A 63 60.26 -43.63 57.12
C THR A 63 60.23 -42.36 56.28
N VAL A 64 59.73 -42.46 55.05
CA VAL A 64 59.32 -41.30 54.27
C VAL A 64 58.18 -40.65 55.06
N VAL A 65 58.55 -39.67 55.88
CA VAL A 65 57.60 -38.83 56.60
C VAL A 65 56.84 -38.03 55.55
N SER A 66 55.55 -38.32 55.37
CA SER A 66 54.67 -37.48 54.56
C SER A 66 54.56 -36.11 55.23
N ILE A 67 55.09 -35.08 54.57
CA ILE A 67 55.06 -33.71 55.11
C ILE A 67 53.65 -33.16 54.87
N PHE A 68 52.90 -32.97 55.95
CA PHE A 68 51.57 -32.33 55.89
C PHE A 68 51.73 -30.84 55.52
N GLU A 69 51.27 -30.46 54.33
CA GLU A 69 51.41 -29.09 53.81
C GLU A 69 50.15 -28.25 54.05
N GLY A 70 49.84 -27.94 55.31
CA GLY A 70 48.63 -27.21 55.70
C GLY A 70 48.44 -25.84 55.04
N LYS A 71 49.52 -25.17 54.61
CA LYS A 71 49.46 -23.87 53.91
C LYS A 71 48.73 -23.96 52.57
N SER A 72 48.93 -25.05 51.83
CA SER A 72 48.27 -25.28 50.53
C SER A 72 46.75 -25.44 50.68
N ILE A 73 46.31 -26.10 51.76
CA ILE A 73 44.89 -26.31 52.05
C ILE A 73 44.20 -24.97 52.33
N VAL A 74 44.80 -24.11 53.16
CA VAL A 74 44.25 -22.78 53.47
C VAL A 74 44.20 -21.89 52.22
N PHE A 75 45.28 -21.88 51.42
CA PHE A 75 45.33 -21.15 50.16
C PHE A 75 44.22 -21.60 49.20
N ASN A 76 44.05 -22.92 49.02
CA ASN A 76 43.03 -23.47 48.13
C ASN A 76 41.61 -23.09 48.57
N ARG A 77 41.31 -23.14 49.88
CA ARG A 77 39.99 -22.74 50.39
C ARG A 77 39.67 -21.28 50.14
N LYS A 78 40.64 -20.38 50.36
CA LYS A 78 40.47 -18.95 50.10
C LYS A 78 40.38 -18.63 48.60
N LYS A 79 41.05 -19.43 47.75
CA LYS A 79 40.91 -19.35 46.30
C LYS A 79 39.51 -19.77 45.85
N GLU A 80 38.99 -20.90 46.34
CA GLU A 80 37.62 -21.36 46.07
C GLU A 80 36.57 -20.30 46.45
N PHE A 81 36.76 -19.66 47.61
CA PHE A 81 35.91 -18.57 48.09
C PHE A 81 35.85 -17.38 47.12
N ASN A 82 37.01 -16.89 46.66
CA ASN A 82 37.07 -15.80 45.68
C ASN A 82 36.46 -16.17 44.32
N LEU A 83 36.68 -17.40 43.87
CA LEU A 83 36.09 -17.89 42.62
C LEU A 83 34.57 -17.96 42.69
N GLY A 84 34.02 -18.36 43.84
CA GLY A 84 32.56 -18.38 44.06
C GLY A 84 31.93 -16.99 43.93
N PHE A 85 32.53 -15.97 44.57
CA PHE A 85 32.04 -14.59 44.42
C PHE A 85 32.11 -14.09 42.98
N TRP A 86 33.18 -14.41 42.25
CA TRP A 86 33.31 -14.01 40.86
C TRP A 86 32.24 -14.67 39.97
N GLU A 87 31.96 -15.96 40.20
CA GLU A 87 30.90 -16.69 39.49
C GLU A 87 29.52 -16.07 39.77
N ASP A 88 29.25 -15.71 41.03
CA ASP A 88 27.99 -15.05 41.41
C ASP A 88 27.84 -13.67 40.75
N ILE A 89 28.91 -12.86 40.72
CA ILE A 89 28.94 -11.58 40.01
C ILE A 89 28.65 -11.79 38.51
N CYS A 90 29.34 -12.74 37.86
CA CYS A 90 29.13 -13.05 36.44
C CYS A 90 27.68 -13.46 36.15
N ASN A 91 27.12 -14.34 36.98
CA ASN A 91 25.75 -14.82 36.86
C ASN A 91 24.75 -13.66 37.02
N ARG A 92 25.00 -12.76 37.98
CA ARG A 92 24.12 -11.60 38.16
C ARG A 92 24.21 -10.63 36.98
N LEU A 93 25.40 -10.30 36.52
CA LEU A 93 25.58 -9.35 35.40
C LEU A 93 25.03 -9.93 34.09
N SER A 94 25.24 -11.22 33.82
CA SER A 94 24.76 -11.86 32.59
C SER A 94 23.23 -12.02 32.51
N THR A 95 22.55 -12.09 33.65
CA THR A 95 21.08 -12.20 33.73
C THR A 95 20.39 -10.84 33.85
N THR A 96 21.15 -9.78 34.11
CA THR A 96 20.64 -8.42 34.26
C THR A 96 20.43 -7.75 32.91
N ARG A 97 19.31 -7.03 32.76
CA ARG A 97 19.06 -6.23 31.56
C ARG A 97 20.00 -5.03 31.51
N VAL A 98 20.44 -4.64 30.32
CA VAL A 98 21.44 -3.58 30.10
C VAL A 98 21.05 -2.27 30.77
N GLU A 99 19.77 -1.92 30.74
CA GLU A 99 19.20 -0.68 31.30
C GLU A 99 19.24 -0.64 32.84
N LEU A 100 19.60 -1.74 33.49
CA LEU A 100 19.70 -1.84 34.95
C LEU A 100 21.14 -2.10 35.41
N LEU A 101 22.10 -2.26 34.49
CA LEU A 101 23.47 -2.64 34.85
C LEU A 101 24.14 -1.60 35.75
N SER A 102 23.95 -0.31 35.48
CA SER A 102 24.51 0.79 36.29
C SER A 102 24.13 0.69 37.77
N SER A 103 22.91 0.20 38.07
CA SER A 103 22.39 0.06 39.44
C SER A 103 23.12 -0.99 40.30
N TYR A 104 23.88 -1.90 39.69
CA TYR A 104 24.63 -2.94 40.40
C TYR A 104 26.05 -2.53 40.77
N ARG A 105 26.53 -1.37 40.33
CA ARG A 105 27.92 -0.92 40.55
C ARG A 105 28.32 -1.03 42.03
N GLU A 106 27.53 -0.42 42.91
CA GLU A 106 27.84 -0.37 44.34
C GLU A 106 27.91 -1.76 44.98
N GLN A 107 26.94 -2.63 44.66
CA GLN A 107 26.88 -4.01 45.17
C GLN A 107 28.06 -4.86 44.67
N VAL A 108 28.42 -4.71 43.39
CA VAL A 108 29.56 -5.46 42.81
C VAL A 108 30.88 -4.95 43.38
N THR A 109 31.04 -3.63 43.55
CA THR A 109 32.22 -3.04 44.20
C THR A 109 32.38 -3.53 45.64
N GLU A 110 31.29 -3.62 46.41
CA GLU A 110 31.33 -4.14 47.79
C GLU A 110 31.86 -5.58 47.86
N ILE A 111 31.31 -6.48 47.03
CA ILE A 111 31.78 -7.87 46.94
C ILE A 111 33.26 -7.92 46.53
N PHE A 112 33.65 -7.04 45.59
CA PHE A 112 35.01 -6.99 45.08
C PHE A 112 36.04 -6.52 46.14
N GLU A 113 35.68 -5.58 47.00
CA GLU A 113 36.50 -5.16 48.14
C GLU A 113 36.69 -6.30 49.17
N ASP A 114 35.66 -7.12 49.38
CA ASP A 114 35.79 -8.31 50.23
C ASP A 114 36.73 -9.36 49.64
N MET A 115 36.72 -9.54 48.31
CA MET A 115 37.66 -10.42 47.62
C MET A 115 39.12 -9.96 47.78
N LYS A 116 39.37 -8.64 47.74
CA LYS A 116 40.72 -8.06 47.90
C LYS A 116 41.33 -8.31 49.28
N LYS A 117 40.52 -8.35 50.35
CA LYS A 117 41.00 -8.54 51.73
C LYS A 117 41.77 -9.85 51.92
N GLU A 118 41.48 -10.86 51.12
CA GLU A 118 42.15 -12.16 51.20
C GLU A 118 43.56 -12.17 50.60
N ASN A 119 43.94 -11.16 49.80
CA ASN A 119 45.27 -10.92 49.21
C ASN A 119 45.95 -12.16 48.60
N ILE A 120 45.17 -13.03 47.94
CA ILE A 120 45.63 -14.30 47.37
C ILE A 120 45.69 -14.31 45.85
N LEU A 121 44.85 -13.50 45.21
CA LEU A 121 44.79 -13.33 43.76
C LEU A 121 45.11 -11.89 43.42
N GLU A 122 45.75 -11.71 42.27
CA GLU A 122 45.92 -10.42 41.64
C GLU A 122 44.58 -10.08 40.94
N LEU A 123 43.89 -9.06 41.45
CA LEU A 123 42.52 -8.70 41.02
C LEU A 123 42.46 -7.43 40.17
N SER A 124 43.58 -6.72 39.95
CA SER A 124 43.58 -5.43 39.26
C SER A 124 43.02 -5.50 37.83
N PRO A 125 43.35 -6.50 36.99
CA PRO A 125 42.75 -6.63 35.66
C PRO A 125 41.23 -6.74 35.70
N LEU A 126 40.69 -7.37 36.74
CA LEU A 126 39.27 -7.61 36.90
C LEU A 126 38.53 -6.34 37.34
N GLU A 127 39.17 -5.57 38.22
CA GLU A 127 38.70 -4.25 38.65
C GLU A 127 38.56 -3.29 37.46
N CYS A 128 39.60 -3.20 36.62
CA CYS A 128 39.57 -2.35 35.44
C CYS A 128 38.46 -2.72 34.46
N LEU A 129 38.14 -4.02 34.32
CA LEU A 129 37.04 -4.49 33.49
C LEU A 129 35.68 -4.10 34.06
N LEU A 130 35.49 -4.24 35.38
CA LEU A 130 34.25 -3.84 36.05
C LEU A 130 34.03 -2.33 35.97
N ASP A 131 35.07 -1.53 36.21
CA ASP A 131 35.00 -0.08 36.07
C ASP A 131 34.59 0.31 34.65
N SER A 132 35.26 -0.26 33.65
CA SER A 132 34.95 0.00 32.22
C SER A 132 33.51 -0.37 31.87
N LEU A 133 33.01 -1.51 32.39
CA LEU A 133 31.63 -1.95 32.17
C LEU A 133 30.63 -0.96 32.74
N PHE A 134 30.83 -0.53 33.98
CA PHE A 134 29.88 0.37 34.62
C PHE A 134 29.96 1.80 34.07
N GLU A 135 31.13 2.27 33.63
CA GLU A 135 31.23 3.54 32.90
C GLU A 135 30.42 3.50 31.61
N LEU A 136 30.50 2.40 30.86
CA LEU A 136 29.71 2.20 29.66
C LEU A 136 28.20 2.16 29.95
N ALA A 137 27.79 1.48 31.03
CA ALA A 137 26.39 1.43 31.46
C ALA A 137 25.85 2.83 31.82
N THR A 138 26.62 3.63 32.57
CA THR A 138 26.25 5.02 32.90
C THR A 138 26.12 5.88 31.64
N SER A 139 27.06 5.75 30.70
CA SER A 139 27.00 6.49 29.43
C SER A 139 25.76 6.12 28.61
N TYR A 140 25.40 4.83 28.55
CA TYR A 140 24.20 4.37 27.86
C TYR A 140 22.93 4.95 28.48
N ASP A 141 22.80 4.93 29.81
CA ASP A 141 21.64 5.48 30.50
C ASP A 141 21.48 6.99 30.25
N GLN A 142 22.59 7.72 30.19
CA GLN A 142 22.60 9.14 29.88
C GLN A 142 22.15 9.42 28.44
N GLU A 143 22.64 8.67 27.45
CA GLU A 143 22.20 8.82 26.06
C GLU A 143 20.72 8.48 25.89
N ARG A 144 20.26 7.40 26.53
CA ARG A 144 18.85 7.00 26.52
C ARG A 144 17.95 8.10 27.07
N SER A 145 18.34 8.72 28.20
CA SER A 145 17.59 9.84 28.77
C SER A 145 17.52 11.05 27.83
N ASN A 146 18.59 11.33 27.08
CA ASN A 146 18.61 12.42 26.10
C ASN A 146 17.77 12.13 24.84
N PHE A 147 17.61 10.85 24.49
CA PHE A 147 16.79 10.45 23.34
C PHE A 147 15.30 10.68 23.61
N ASP A 148 14.84 10.36 24.81
CA ASP A 148 13.44 10.59 25.22
C ASP A 148 13.08 12.09 25.26
N ASP A 149 14.08 12.98 25.39
CA ASP A 149 13.89 14.45 25.48
C ASP A 149 13.91 15.15 24.10
N LYS A 150 14.51 14.54 23.06
CA LYS A 150 14.74 15.17 21.74
C LYS A 150 13.59 15.03 20.74
N THR A 151 12.54 14.30 21.07
CA THR A 151 11.31 14.24 20.26
C THR A 151 10.14 14.39 21.21
N SER A 152 9.74 15.63 21.48
CA SER A 152 8.57 15.84 22.33
C SER A 152 7.38 15.14 21.65
N GLN A 153 6.67 14.33 22.42
CA GLN A 153 5.47 13.63 21.95
C GLN A 153 4.46 14.62 21.35
N ASP A 154 4.49 15.87 21.81
CA ASP A 154 3.66 16.98 21.35
C ASP A 154 3.98 17.40 19.90
N GLU A 155 5.25 17.53 19.51
CA GLU A 155 5.63 17.88 18.13
C GLU A 155 5.17 16.81 17.14
N LYS A 156 5.32 15.53 17.54
CA LYS A 156 4.82 14.39 16.75
C LYS A 156 3.30 14.43 16.60
N LEU A 157 2.56 14.75 17.66
CA LEU A 157 1.10 14.86 17.62
C LEU A 157 0.65 16.06 16.76
N GLU A 158 1.36 17.18 16.81
CA GLU A 158 1.07 18.36 16.00
C GLU A 158 1.22 18.06 14.49
N LEU A 159 2.32 17.41 14.10
CA LEU A 159 2.53 17.00 12.70
C LEU A 159 1.46 16.01 12.21
N ILE A 160 1.07 15.06 13.06
CA ILE A 160 -0.02 14.12 12.75
C ILE A 160 -1.35 14.87 12.57
N SER A 161 -1.62 15.87 13.41
CA SER A 161 -2.82 16.69 13.31
C SER A 161 -2.86 17.47 11.99
N LYS A 162 -1.77 18.15 11.63
CA LYS A 162 -1.63 18.89 10.35
C LYS A 162 -1.81 17.98 9.13
N ALA A 163 -1.24 16.78 9.17
CA ALA A 163 -1.39 15.79 8.10
C ALA A 163 -2.84 15.31 7.96
N LYS A 164 -3.55 15.11 9.08
CA LYS A 164 -4.97 14.72 9.07
C LYS A 164 -5.88 15.81 8.51
N GLU A 165 -5.66 17.06 8.89
CA GLU A 165 -6.42 18.21 8.38
C GLU A 165 -6.25 18.38 6.86
N SER A 166 -5.01 18.22 6.38
CA SER A 166 -4.70 18.25 4.94
C SER A 166 -5.40 17.12 4.19
N LEU A 167 -5.42 15.91 4.75
CA LEU A 167 -6.11 14.75 4.15
C LEU A 167 -7.61 14.98 4.00
N GLU A 168 -8.28 15.51 5.02
CA GLU A 168 -9.72 15.80 4.94
C GLU A 168 -10.04 16.89 3.92
N SER A 169 -9.19 17.92 3.83
CA SER A 169 -9.32 18.96 2.80
C SER A 169 -9.24 18.37 1.38
N PHE A 170 -8.28 17.46 1.12
CA PHE A 170 -8.16 16.79 -0.17
C PHE A 170 -9.33 15.87 -0.48
N LYS A 171 -9.89 15.17 0.52
CA LYS A 171 -11.09 14.33 0.32
C LYS A 171 -12.29 15.16 -0.11
N LEU A 172 -12.49 16.34 0.50
CA LEU A 172 -13.57 17.24 0.14
C LEU A 172 -13.42 17.74 -1.30
N GLU A 173 -12.23 18.23 -1.66
CA GLU A 173 -11.92 18.71 -3.01
C GLU A 173 -12.11 17.61 -4.06
N ALA A 174 -11.66 16.39 -3.78
CA ALA A 174 -11.85 15.24 -4.67
C ALA A 174 -13.34 14.93 -4.89
N SER A 175 -14.15 14.94 -3.82
CA SER A 175 -15.59 14.69 -3.90
C SER A 175 -16.31 15.73 -4.77
N GLU A 176 -15.95 17.01 -4.65
CA GLU A 176 -16.51 18.07 -5.49
C GLU A 176 -16.13 17.91 -6.96
N LYS A 177 -14.86 17.61 -7.24
CA LYS A 177 -14.38 17.35 -8.61
C LYS A 177 -15.09 16.16 -9.24
N VAL A 178 -15.31 15.08 -8.48
CA VAL A 178 -16.05 13.89 -8.94
C VAL A 178 -17.50 14.24 -9.29
N LYS A 179 -18.20 15.02 -8.45
CA LYS A 179 -19.57 15.50 -8.76
C LYS A 179 -19.61 16.32 -10.06
N LYS A 180 -18.64 17.23 -10.25
CA LYS A 180 -18.52 18.04 -11.47
C LYS A 180 -18.22 17.18 -12.71
N PHE A 181 -17.40 16.15 -12.56
CA PHE A 181 -17.10 15.18 -13.61
C PHE A 181 -18.38 14.45 -14.06
N PHE A 182 -19.14 13.85 -13.14
CA PHE A 182 -20.38 13.15 -13.48
C PHE A 182 -21.43 14.07 -14.13
N SER A 183 -21.54 15.32 -13.67
CA SER A 183 -22.42 16.32 -14.31
C SER A 183 -22.01 16.59 -15.76
N SER A 184 -20.70 16.75 -16.01
CA SER A 184 -20.13 16.96 -17.34
C SER A 184 -20.28 15.72 -18.22
N GLU A 185 -20.04 14.52 -17.70
CA GLU A 185 -20.23 13.25 -18.40
C GLU A 185 -21.70 13.08 -18.85
N LYS A 186 -22.67 13.42 -18.01
CA LYS A 186 -24.10 13.40 -18.37
C LYS A 186 -24.45 14.43 -19.46
N LYS A 187 -23.79 15.59 -19.47
CA LYS A 187 -23.93 16.57 -20.56
C LYS A 187 -23.33 16.02 -21.85
N LEU A 188 -22.13 15.44 -21.80
CA LEU A 188 -21.45 14.84 -22.95
C LEU A 188 -22.29 13.71 -23.57
N LYS A 189 -22.83 12.79 -22.76
CA LYS A 189 -23.72 11.71 -23.25
C LYS A 189 -24.94 12.25 -24.01
N ARG A 190 -25.49 13.40 -23.60
CA ARG A 190 -26.60 14.05 -24.33
C ARG A 190 -26.15 14.65 -25.66
N VAL A 191 -24.98 15.29 -25.70
CA VAL A 191 -24.41 15.86 -26.93
C VAL A 191 -24.11 14.75 -27.93
N VAL A 192 -23.50 13.63 -27.49
CA VAL A 192 -23.20 12.47 -28.34
C VAL A 192 -24.49 11.91 -28.98
N LYS A 193 -25.56 11.73 -28.19
CA LYS A 193 -26.85 11.28 -28.75
C LYS A 193 -27.41 12.23 -29.80
N LYS A 194 -27.37 13.54 -29.55
CA LYS A 194 -27.81 14.54 -30.54
C LYS A 194 -26.98 14.50 -31.81
N SER A 195 -25.66 14.32 -31.68
CA SER A 195 -24.76 14.21 -32.84
C SER A 195 -25.08 12.99 -33.70
N GLN A 196 -25.43 11.85 -33.08
CA GLN A 196 -25.85 10.65 -33.81
C GLN A 196 -27.16 10.87 -34.57
N THR A 197 -28.13 11.56 -33.97
CA THR A 197 -29.39 11.90 -34.65
C THR A 197 -29.14 12.83 -35.85
N LEU A 198 -28.29 13.85 -35.69
CA LEU A 198 -27.95 14.77 -36.79
C LEU A 198 -27.19 14.05 -37.92
N GLN A 199 -26.31 13.11 -37.57
CA GLN A 199 -25.61 12.30 -38.57
C GLN A 199 -26.59 11.47 -39.42
N GLN A 200 -27.60 10.85 -38.78
CA GLN A 200 -28.63 10.11 -39.49
C GLN A 200 -29.48 11.02 -40.40
N GLU A 201 -29.82 12.23 -39.93
CA GLU A 201 -30.57 13.21 -40.72
C GLU A 201 -29.76 13.67 -41.94
N ARG A 202 -28.45 13.91 -41.77
CA ARG A 202 -27.53 14.20 -42.87
C ARG A 202 -27.55 13.09 -43.93
N GLU A 203 -27.40 11.83 -43.52
CA GLU A 203 -27.40 10.68 -44.44
C GLU A 203 -28.72 10.55 -45.20
N ASN A 204 -29.85 10.80 -44.53
CA ASN A 204 -31.16 10.79 -45.18
C ASN A 204 -31.28 11.92 -46.23
N LEU A 205 -30.82 13.13 -45.92
CA LEU A 205 -30.84 14.26 -46.85
C LEU A 205 -29.89 14.04 -48.04
N GLU A 206 -28.73 13.42 -47.81
CA GLU A 206 -27.79 13.05 -48.87
C GLU A 206 -28.47 12.10 -49.88
N GLY A 207 -29.20 11.09 -49.40
CA GLY A 207 -29.99 10.21 -50.26
C GLY A 207 -31.12 10.92 -51.02
N VAL A 208 -31.79 11.90 -50.40
CA VAL A 208 -32.81 12.73 -51.09
C VAL A 208 -32.17 13.58 -52.20
N ILE A 209 -31.00 14.16 -51.96
CA ILE A 209 -30.28 14.95 -52.95
C ILE A 209 -29.84 14.08 -54.13
N GLU A 210 -29.30 12.88 -53.87
CA GLU A 210 -28.92 11.94 -54.94
C GLU A 210 -30.12 11.53 -55.81
N ALA A 211 -31.28 11.29 -55.20
CA ALA A 211 -32.50 10.96 -55.93
C ALA A 211 -32.99 12.13 -56.80
N ALA A 212 -33.02 13.35 -56.23
CA ALA A 212 -33.40 14.56 -56.96
C ALA A 212 -32.42 14.86 -58.11
N GLN A 213 -31.12 14.62 -57.92
CA GLN A 213 -30.13 14.79 -58.98
C GLN A 213 -30.39 13.85 -60.16
N LYS A 214 -30.69 12.57 -59.91
CA LYS A 214 -31.07 11.62 -60.97
C LYS A 214 -32.33 12.05 -61.72
N GLU A 215 -33.34 12.56 -61.02
CA GLU A 215 -34.57 13.04 -61.65
C GLU A 215 -34.30 14.26 -62.54
N VAL A 216 -33.45 15.18 -62.10
CA VAL A 216 -33.00 16.33 -62.91
C VAL A 216 -32.25 15.86 -64.16
N GLU A 217 -31.33 14.91 -64.03
CA GLU A 217 -30.60 14.32 -65.16
C GLU A 217 -31.57 13.66 -66.17
N GLU A 218 -32.60 12.95 -65.68
CA GLU A 218 -33.63 12.35 -66.53
C GLU A 218 -34.48 13.41 -67.26
N ILE A 219 -34.94 14.45 -66.55
CA ILE A 219 -35.70 15.55 -67.15
C ILE A 219 -34.86 16.28 -68.19
N GLN A 220 -33.59 16.55 -67.90
CA GLN A 220 -32.68 17.21 -68.82
C GLN A 220 -32.49 16.39 -70.10
N ALA A 221 -32.36 15.07 -70.01
CA ALA A 221 -32.30 14.20 -71.18
C ALA A 221 -33.58 14.28 -72.02
N LYS A 222 -34.77 14.27 -71.38
CA LYS A 222 -36.06 14.43 -72.08
C LYS A 222 -36.17 15.79 -72.77
N VAL A 223 -35.74 16.87 -72.11
CA VAL A 223 -35.73 18.22 -72.68
C VAL A 223 -34.85 18.27 -73.92
N SER A 224 -33.62 17.73 -73.88
CA SER A 224 -32.74 17.70 -75.06
C SER A 224 -33.35 16.94 -76.24
N VAL A 225 -34.07 15.84 -76.00
CA VAL A 225 -34.80 15.13 -77.07
C VAL A 225 -35.85 16.04 -77.71
N VAL A 226 -36.68 16.70 -76.90
CA VAL A 226 -37.72 17.60 -77.40
C VAL A 226 -37.12 18.82 -78.12
N GLU A 227 -36.04 19.41 -77.62
CA GLU A 227 -35.34 20.52 -78.27
C GLU A 227 -34.80 20.13 -79.65
N THR A 228 -34.26 18.91 -79.80
CA THR A 228 -33.81 18.41 -81.11
C THR A 228 -34.98 18.18 -82.06
N GLU A 229 -36.13 17.72 -81.55
CA GLU A 229 -37.36 17.55 -82.34
C GLU A 229 -37.89 18.90 -82.84
N VAL A 230 -38.00 19.90 -81.95
CA VAL A 230 -38.44 21.27 -82.30
C VAL A 230 -37.52 21.89 -83.34
N SER A 231 -36.20 21.78 -83.15
CA SER A 231 -35.21 22.29 -84.11
C SER A 231 -35.34 21.64 -85.49
N SER A 232 -35.81 20.40 -85.56
CA SER A 232 -36.06 19.72 -86.83
C SER A 232 -37.27 20.33 -87.57
N TYR A 233 -38.30 20.77 -86.85
CA TYR A 233 -39.47 21.42 -87.43
C TYR A 233 -39.20 22.86 -87.84
N ASP A 234 -38.40 23.62 -87.08
CA ASP A 234 -38.03 25.00 -87.43
C ASP A 234 -37.26 25.10 -88.77
N ASN A 235 -36.55 24.05 -89.17
CA ASN A 235 -35.86 23.98 -90.46
C ASN A 235 -36.76 23.54 -91.63
N VAL A 236 -38.03 23.21 -91.41
CA VAL A 236 -38.97 22.86 -92.48
C VAL A 236 -39.50 24.14 -93.10
N ASN A 237 -39.00 24.49 -94.28
CA ASN A 237 -39.54 25.61 -95.05
C ASN A 237 -40.96 25.27 -95.54
N LEU A 238 -41.97 25.84 -94.90
CA LEU A 238 -43.39 25.55 -95.16
C LEU A 238 -43.92 26.12 -96.48
N LEU A 239 -43.21 27.10 -97.05
CA LEU A 239 -43.56 27.71 -98.33
C LEU A 239 -42.65 27.14 -99.40
N THR A 240 -43.25 26.50 -100.40
CA THR A 240 -42.54 26.08 -101.59
C THR A 240 -42.34 27.29 -102.53
N ASP A 241 -41.33 27.24 -103.39
CA ASP A 241 -41.11 28.29 -104.39
C ASP A 241 -42.34 28.47 -105.30
N GLU A 242 -43.14 27.41 -105.49
CA GLU A 242 -44.40 27.42 -106.24
C GLU A 242 -45.50 28.23 -105.54
N ASP A 243 -45.64 28.10 -104.21
CA ASP A 243 -46.61 28.88 -103.43
C ASP A 243 -46.28 30.39 -103.51
N SER A 244 -44.97 30.71 -103.50
CA SER A 244 -44.49 32.08 -103.68
C SER A 244 -44.80 32.61 -105.09
N ALA A 245 -44.56 31.80 -106.12
CA ALA A 245 -44.85 32.15 -107.51
C ALA A 245 -46.36 32.37 -107.74
N ASN A 246 -47.21 31.49 -107.22
CA ASN A 246 -48.67 31.59 -107.35
C ASN A 246 -49.24 32.81 -106.62
N LEU A 247 -48.67 33.17 -105.46
CA LEU A 247 -49.06 34.39 -104.74
C LEU A 247 -48.72 35.65 -105.53
N GLU A 248 -47.51 35.74 -106.11
CA GLU A 248 -47.14 36.88 -106.95
C GLU A 248 -47.97 36.96 -108.24
N GLU A 249 -48.31 35.81 -108.85
CA GLU A 249 -49.22 35.78 -109.98
C GLU A 249 -50.61 36.34 -109.60
N LYS A 250 -51.18 35.88 -108.48
CA LYS A 250 -52.48 36.40 -107.99
C LYS A 250 -52.43 37.89 -107.68
N LYS A 251 -51.32 38.39 -107.10
CA LYS A 251 -51.11 39.81 -106.85
C LYS A 251 -51.09 40.61 -108.16
N LYS A 252 -50.35 40.14 -109.16
CA LYS A 252 -50.30 40.78 -110.49
C LYS A 252 -51.67 40.79 -111.19
N ASN A 253 -52.42 39.69 -111.08
CA ASN A 253 -53.78 39.62 -111.61
C ASN A 253 -54.72 40.61 -110.91
N LEU A 254 -54.64 40.73 -109.59
CA LEU A 254 -55.44 41.69 -108.82
C LEU A 254 -55.08 43.14 -109.16
N GLU A 255 -53.79 43.46 -109.29
CA GLU A 255 -53.34 44.80 -109.76
C GLU A 255 -53.91 45.12 -111.14
N THR A 256 -53.88 44.15 -112.05
CA THR A 256 -54.42 44.31 -113.40
C THR A 256 -55.92 44.60 -113.34
N SER A 257 -56.70 43.80 -112.60
CA SER A 257 -58.15 44.04 -112.43
C SER A 257 -58.46 45.38 -111.76
N CYS A 258 -57.69 45.81 -110.76
CA CYS A 258 -57.84 47.15 -110.17
C CYS A 258 -57.61 48.26 -111.20
N GLN A 259 -56.58 48.12 -112.04
CA GLN A 259 -56.27 49.11 -113.08
C GLN A 259 -57.38 49.15 -114.15
N GLU A 260 -57.93 48.00 -114.54
CA GLU A 260 -59.09 47.92 -115.43
C GLU A 260 -60.32 48.62 -114.84
N LEU A 261 -60.57 48.43 -113.54
CA LEU A 261 -61.71 49.04 -112.84
C LEU A 261 -61.56 50.56 -112.70
N ILE A 262 -60.34 51.03 -112.41
CA ILE A 262 -59.99 52.46 -112.47
C ILE A 262 -60.23 53.01 -113.87
N ASN A 263 -59.77 52.31 -114.91
CA ASN A 263 -59.98 52.70 -116.30
C ASN A 263 -61.46 52.69 -116.70
N TYR A 264 -62.29 51.82 -116.11
CA TYR A 264 -63.74 51.77 -116.34
C TYR A 264 -64.47 52.97 -115.72
N LYS A 265 -64.01 53.45 -114.54
CA LYS A 265 -64.51 54.69 -113.93
C LYS A 265 -64.30 55.90 -114.85
N PHE A 266 -63.15 55.98 -115.53
CA PHE A 266 -62.86 57.04 -116.51
C PHE A 266 -63.65 56.92 -117.83
N ARG A 267 -64.45 55.87 -118.04
CA ARG A 267 -65.32 55.70 -119.21
C ARG A 267 -66.79 56.01 -118.91
N LEU A 268 -67.13 56.33 -117.66
CA LEU A 268 -68.48 56.62 -117.19
C LEU A 268 -68.70 58.09 -116.81
N ASP A 269 -67.65 58.91 -116.84
CA ASP A 269 -67.67 60.38 -116.83
C ASP A 269 -67.34 60.91 -118.24
#